data_AF-A0A961MI64-F1
#
_entry.id   AF-A0A961MI64-F1
#
_cell.length_a   1.000
_cell.length_b   1.000
_cell.length_c   1.000
_cell.angle_alpha   90.00
_cell.angle_beta   90.00
_cell.angle_gamma   90.00
#
_symmetry.space_group_name_H-M   'P 1'
#
loop_
_entity.id
_entity.type
_entity.pdbx_description
1 polymer ?
#
loop_
_entity_poly.entity_id
_entity_poly.type
_entity_poly.pdbx_seq_one_letter_code
_entity_poly.pdbx_strand_id
1 'polypeptide(L)'
;SARYSILDREFYIPAPDALAAQSTVNNQGRGEVLQGAEAQRVLDILRDDAMRAYDHYEDMLTPDEGAGKKGLARELARMNLPANVYTQWYWKTDLHNLFHFLRLRADHHAQYEIRVYAETMCEIVKDWVPAAYEAFEDYRLGGQTLSGKAVEVLKRRLAGETVTQETSGMSKGEWREFVGVWG
;
A
#
# COMPACT_ATOMS: atom_id res chain seq x y z
N SER A 1 -19.25 7.66 -8.93
CA SER A 1 -19.41 8.12 -7.53
C SER A 1 -20.61 7.43 -6.92
N ALA A 2 -20.45 6.81 -5.75
CA ALA A 2 -21.49 6.05 -5.05
C ALA A 2 -22.66 6.91 -4.51
N ARG A 3 -22.69 8.22 -4.80
CA ARG A 3 -23.86 9.10 -4.60
C ARG A 3 -24.87 8.95 -5.74
N TYR A 4 -24.37 8.71 -6.94
CA TYR A 4 -25.15 8.72 -8.17
C TYR A 4 -25.28 7.33 -8.78
N SER A 5 -24.38 6.41 -8.45
CA SER A 5 -24.37 5.02 -8.95
C SER A 5 -24.59 4.04 -7.80
N ILE A 6 -25.23 2.92 -8.10
CA ILE A 6 -25.22 1.74 -7.22
C ILE A 6 -23.84 1.09 -7.41
N LEU A 7 -23.19 0.71 -6.31
CA LEU A 7 -21.90 0.02 -6.37
C LEU A 7 -22.11 -1.46 -6.67
N ASP A 8 -21.19 -2.04 -7.44
CA ASP A 8 -21.21 -3.47 -7.72
C ASP A 8 -20.84 -4.28 -6.47
N ARG A 9 -21.29 -5.54 -6.43
CA ARG A 9 -20.99 -6.50 -5.34
C ARG A 9 -19.57 -7.05 -5.48
N GLU A 10 -18.59 -6.17 -5.51
CA GLU A 10 -17.18 -6.51 -5.70
C GLU A 10 -16.34 -6.04 -4.51
N PHE A 11 -15.64 -6.98 -3.88
CA PHE A 11 -14.83 -6.72 -2.68
C PHE A 11 -13.45 -7.37 -2.82
N TYR A 12 -12.43 -6.66 -2.36
CA TYR A 12 -11.11 -7.22 -2.20
C TYR A 12 -11.09 -8.15 -0.99
N ILE A 13 -10.80 -9.42 -1.25
CA ILE A 13 -10.50 -10.44 -0.24
C ILE A 13 -9.03 -10.85 -0.47
N PRO A 14 -8.15 -10.72 0.53
CA PRO A 14 -6.74 -11.04 0.34
C PRO A 14 -6.56 -12.53 0.03
N ALA A 15 -5.54 -12.83 -0.78
CA ALA A 15 -5.10 -14.19 -0.96
C ALA A 15 -4.51 -14.74 0.36
N PRO A 16 -4.54 -16.06 0.61
CA PRO A 16 -4.09 -16.63 1.88
C PRO A 16 -2.64 -16.30 2.24
N ASP A 17 -1.76 -16.17 1.24
CA ASP A 17 -0.35 -15.79 1.39
C ASP A 17 -0.15 -14.30 1.74
N ALA A 18 -1.13 -13.45 1.43
CA ALA A 18 -1.14 -12.05 1.80
C ALA A 18 -1.79 -11.81 3.18
N LEU A 19 -2.41 -12.82 3.78
CA LEU A 19 -3.07 -12.74 5.08
C LEU A 19 -2.07 -12.99 6.22
N ALA A 20 -1.56 -11.91 6.80
CA ALA A 20 -0.48 -11.99 7.79
C ALA A 20 -0.78 -11.19 9.05
N ALA A 21 -0.14 -11.60 10.14
CA ALA A 21 -0.13 -10.88 11.40
C ALA A 21 0.55 -9.50 11.26
N GLN A 22 0.33 -8.63 12.25
CA GLN A 22 1.03 -7.35 12.33
C GLN A 22 2.53 -7.57 12.60
N SER A 23 3.41 -6.92 11.84
CA SER A 23 4.85 -6.99 12.12
C SER A 23 5.20 -6.32 13.45
N THR A 24 6.07 -6.96 14.23
CA THR A 24 6.59 -6.47 15.53
C THR A 24 7.75 -5.48 15.37
N VAL A 25 8.35 -5.42 14.18
CA VAL A 25 9.48 -4.54 13.85
C VAL A 25 9.02 -3.34 13.04
N ASN A 26 8.04 -3.53 12.15
CA ASN A 26 7.45 -2.47 11.35
C ASN A 26 5.95 -2.38 11.62
N ASN A 27 5.52 -1.38 12.39
CA ASN A 27 4.11 -1.16 12.71
C ASN A 27 3.22 -0.86 11.48
N GLN A 28 3.80 -0.62 10.31
CA GLN A 28 3.08 -0.43 9.04
C GLN A 28 3.14 -1.69 8.13
N GLY A 29 3.89 -2.72 8.54
CA GLY A 29 4.17 -3.91 7.75
C GLY A 29 3.48 -5.18 8.23
N ARG A 30 3.54 -6.22 7.40
CA ARG A 30 3.06 -7.57 7.68
C ARG A 30 4.17 -8.43 8.28
N GLY A 31 3.79 -9.30 9.23
CA GLY A 31 4.62 -10.29 9.88
C GLY A 31 4.36 -11.69 9.31
N GLU A 32 4.20 -12.68 10.18
CA GLU A 32 3.98 -14.07 9.79
C GLU A 32 2.59 -14.29 9.16
N VAL A 33 2.56 -15.06 8.07
CA VAL A 33 1.33 -15.44 7.37
C VAL A 33 0.49 -16.34 8.29
N LEU A 34 -0.81 -16.03 8.40
CA LEU A 34 -1.75 -16.86 9.14
C LEU A 34 -1.95 -18.18 8.41
N GLN A 35 -2.12 -19.28 9.15
CA GLN A 35 -2.23 -20.62 8.56
C GLN A 35 -3.44 -21.40 9.08
N GLY A 36 -3.81 -22.44 8.34
CA GLY A 36 -4.80 -23.43 8.75
C GLY A 36 -6.15 -22.83 9.12
N ALA A 37 -6.72 -23.30 10.23
CA ALA A 37 -8.06 -22.94 10.68
C ALA A 37 -8.19 -21.44 11.02
N GLU A 38 -7.11 -20.79 11.47
CA GLU A 38 -7.15 -19.36 11.78
C GLU A 38 -7.27 -18.53 10.50
N ALA A 39 -6.45 -18.80 9.49
CA ALA A 39 -6.52 -18.12 8.20
C ALA A 39 -7.90 -18.28 7.55
N GLN A 40 -8.42 -19.52 7.55
CA GLN A 40 -9.75 -19.80 7.02
C GLN A 40 -10.84 -19.01 7.75
N ARG A 41 -10.82 -19.01 9.09
CA ARG A 41 -11.77 -18.26 9.91
C ARG A 41 -11.74 -16.76 9.59
N VAL A 42 -10.56 -16.17 9.42
CA VAL A 42 -10.43 -14.74 9.10
C VAL A 42 -10.93 -14.44 7.69
N LEU A 43 -10.63 -15.28 6.70
CA LEU A 43 -11.15 -15.13 5.34
C LEU A 43 -12.68 -15.22 5.31
N ASP A 44 -13.26 -16.15 6.07
CA ASP A 44 -14.70 -16.31 6.17
C ASP A 44 -15.35 -15.08 6.82
N ILE A 45 -14.77 -14.53 7.89
CA ILE A 45 -15.23 -13.27 8.49
C ILE A 45 -15.23 -12.13 7.45
N LEU A 46 -14.13 -11.95 6.72
CA LEU A 46 -14.02 -10.88 5.72
C LEU A 46 -15.07 -11.02 4.59
N ARG A 47 -15.31 -12.26 4.14
CA ARG A 47 -16.31 -12.55 3.10
C ARG A 47 -17.73 -12.35 3.63
N ASP A 48 -18.04 -12.94 4.78
CA ASP A 48 -19.36 -12.90 5.38
C ASP A 48 -19.77 -11.46 5.71
N ASP A 49 -18.85 -10.66 6.25
CA ASP A 49 -19.12 -9.27 6.59
C ASP A 49 -19.29 -8.41 5.33
N ALA A 50 -18.51 -8.63 4.28
CA ALA A 50 -18.69 -7.95 3.00
C ALA A 50 -20.05 -8.29 2.36
N MET A 51 -20.44 -9.57 2.36
CA MET A 51 -21.73 -10.00 1.81
C MET A 51 -22.91 -9.49 2.62
N ARG A 52 -22.84 -9.61 3.95
CA ARG A 52 -23.87 -9.08 4.85
C ARG A 52 -24.02 -7.57 4.71
N ALA A 53 -22.92 -6.83 4.62
CA ALA A 53 -22.95 -5.38 4.42
C ALA A 53 -23.60 -5.02 3.08
N TYR A 54 -23.31 -5.77 2.02
CA TYR A 54 -23.93 -5.55 0.72
C TYR A 54 -25.43 -5.91 0.73
N ASP A 55 -25.84 -7.02 1.36
CA ASP A 55 -27.25 -7.39 1.47
C ASP A 55 -28.05 -6.30 2.22
N HIS A 56 -27.48 -5.76 3.29
CA HIS A 56 -28.06 -4.60 3.99
C HIS A 56 -28.09 -3.34 3.11
N TYR A 57 -27.05 -3.10 2.31
CA TYR A 57 -27.00 -1.97 1.38
C TYR A 57 -28.13 -2.08 0.34
N GLU A 58 -28.34 -3.27 -0.21
CA GLU A 58 -29.37 -3.57 -1.20
C GLU A 58 -30.79 -3.47 -0.58
N ASP A 59 -31.01 -4.01 0.61
CA ASP A 59 -32.29 -3.85 1.35
C ASP A 59 -32.59 -2.38 1.64
N MET A 60 -31.59 -1.62 2.12
CA MET A 60 -31.76 -0.19 2.39
C MET A 60 -32.12 0.59 1.13
N LEU A 61 -31.60 0.23 -0.03
CA LEU A 61 -31.92 0.90 -1.30
C LEU A 61 -33.31 0.55 -1.84
N THR A 62 -33.83 -0.63 -1.50
CA THR A 62 -35.02 -1.19 -2.14
C THR A 62 -36.30 -0.69 -1.47
N PRO A 63 -37.15 0.09 -2.17
CA PRO A 63 -38.47 0.43 -1.65
C PRO A 63 -39.39 -0.81 -1.65
N ASP A 64 -40.27 -0.88 -0.67
CA ASP A 64 -41.31 -1.91 -0.56
C ASP A 64 -42.58 -1.24 -0.04
N GLU A 65 -43.55 -1.04 -0.93
CA GLU A 65 -44.84 -0.40 -0.60
C GLU A 65 -45.67 -1.25 0.37
N GLY A 66 -45.57 -2.58 0.29
CA GLY A 66 -46.30 -3.51 1.17
C GLY A 66 -45.80 -3.47 2.61
N ALA A 67 -44.50 -3.20 2.80
CA ALA A 67 -43.87 -3.03 4.12
C ALA A 67 -43.70 -1.56 4.55
N GLY A 68 -44.16 -0.59 3.75
CA GLY A 68 -44.00 0.85 4.03
C GLY A 68 -42.55 1.35 3.96
N LYS A 69 -41.63 0.60 3.32
CA LYS A 69 -40.23 1.00 3.12
C LYS A 69 -40.13 1.94 1.91
N LYS A 70 -39.58 3.15 2.11
CA LYS A 70 -39.42 4.15 1.05
C LYS A 70 -38.14 4.02 0.22
N GLY A 71 -37.19 3.20 0.66
CA GLY A 71 -35.82 3.20 0.14
C GLY A 71 -35.01 4.39 0.69
N LEU A 72 -33.78 4.12 1.10
CA LEU A 72 -32.82 5.10 1.63
C LEU A 72 -32.06 5.75 0.46
N ALA A 73 -31.70 7.03 0.61
CA ALA A 73 -30.85 7.70 -0.36
C ALA A 73 -29.50 6.98 -0.52
N ARG A 74 -29.03 6.80 -1.76
CA ARG A 74 -27.77 6.10 -2.09
C ARG A 74 -26.58 6.58 -1.27
N GLU A 75 -26.54 7.89 -0.96
CA GLU A 75 -25.45 8.46 -0.19
C GLU A 75 -25.40 8.13 1.29
N LEU A 76 -26.54 7.79 1.85
CA LEU A 76 -26.66 7.29 3.21
C LEU A 76 -26.50 5.77 3.22
N ALA A 77 -27.11 5.07 2.25
CA ALA A 77 -27.05 3.61 2.17
C ALA A 77 -25.61 3.10 2.09
N ARG A 78 -24.75 3.70 1.26
CA ARG A 78 -23.36 3.24 1.08
C ARG A 78 -22.48 3.32 2.33
N MET A 79 -22.90 4.02 3.39
CA MET A 79 -22.07 4.24 4.59
C MET A 79 -21.76 2.94 5.34
N ASN A 80 -22.55 1.89 5.10
CA ASN A 80 -22.34 0.57 5.71
C ASN A 80 -21.33 -0.31 4.94
N LEU A 81 -20.94 0.08 3.73
CA LEU A 81 -20.04 -0.73 2.91
C LEU A 81 -18.60 -0.65 3.46
N PRO A 82 -17.92 -1.79 3.63
CA PRO A 82 -16.56 -1.82 4.14
C PRO A 82 -15.55 -1.22 3.16
N ALA A 83 -14.39 -0.81 3.68
CA ALA A 83 -13.35 -0.13 2.90
C ALA A 83 -12.69 -1.01 1.81
N ASN A 84 -12.94 -2.33 1.81
CA ASN A 84 -12.46 -3.24 0.79
C ASN A 84 -13.42 -3.36 -0.42
N VAL A 85 -14.49 -2.57 -0.50
CA VAL A 85 -15.32 -2.48 -1.71
C VAL A 85 -14.51 -1.91 -2.88
N TYR A 86 -14.61 -2.52 -4.05
CA TYR A 86 -13.93 -2.02 -5.24
C TYR A 86 -14.54 -0.69 -5.72
N THR A 87 -13.68 0.10 -6.35
CA THR A 87 -14.08 1.36 -6.99
C THR A 87 -13.26 1.57 -8.25
N GLN A 88 -13.76 2.42 -9.12
CA GLN A 88 -13.13 2.77 -10.38
C GLN A 88 -13.00 4.28 -10.46
N TRP A 89 -11.86 4.74 -10.99
CA TRP A 89 -11.59 6.15 -11.19
C TRP A 89 -10.60 6.33 -12.33
N TYR A 90 -10.70 7.46 -13.02
CA TYR A 90 -9.72 7.87 -14.01
C TYR A 90 -8.63 8.68 -13.33
N TRP A 91 -7.38 8.28 -13.53
CA TRP A 91 -6.23 9.03 -13.07
C TRP A 91 -5.49 9.66 -14.25
N LYS A 92 -5.21 10.97 -14.15
CA LYS A 92 -4.33 11.68 -15.08
C LYS A 92 -3.26 12.39 -14.28
N THR A 93 -2.01 12.19 -14.66
CA THR A 93 -0.85 12.87 -14.08
C THR A 93 0.23 13.03 -15.14
N ASP A 94 1.15 13.96 -14.93
CA ASP A 94 2.37 14.05 -15.75
C ASP A 94 3.42 13.02 -15.33
N LEU A 95 4.42 12.78 -16.17
CA LEU A 95 5.42 11.75 -15.95
C LEU A 95 6.30 12.02 -14.70
N HIS A 96 6.56 13.29 -14.37
CA HIS A 96 7.37 13.62 -13.20
C HIS A 96 6.66 13.22 -11.90
N ASN A 97 5.39 13.59 -11.77
CA ASN A 97 4.57 13.23 -10.62
C ASN A 97 4.25 11.72 -10.59
N LEU A 98 4.14 11.07 -11.76
CA LEU A 98 4.01 9.62 -11.83
C LEU A 98 5.25 8.92 -11.26
N PHE A 99 6.45 9.31 -11.66
CA PHE A 99 7.69 8.76 -11.10
C PHE A 99 7.82 9.02 -9.59
N HIS A 100 7.39 10.19 -9.13
CA HIS A 100 7.35 10.44 -7.68
C HIS A 100 6.38 9.48 -6.96
N PHE A 101 5.19 9.26 -7.51
CA PHE A 101 4.23 8.29 -6.98
C PHE A 101 4.80 6.86 -6.98
N LEU A 102 5.35 6.41 -8.11
CA LEU A 102 5.90 5.07 -8.25
C LEU A 102 7.04 4.83 -7.27
N ARG A 103 7.91 5.82 -7.05
CA ARG A 103 8.98 5.73 -6.04
C ARG A 103 8.44 5.47 -4.63
N LEU A 104 7.32 6.11 -4.27
CA LEU A 104 6.74 5.97 -2.93
C LEU A 104 5.88 4.70 -2.78
N ARG A 105 5.31 4.20 -3.87
CA ARG A 105 4.30 3.12 -3.83
C ARG A 105 4.82 1.77 -4.29
N ALA A 106 5.89 1.74 -5.10
CA ALA A 106 6.63 0.51 -5.41
C ALA A 106 7.61 0.11 -4.28
N ASP A 107 7.78 0.95 -3.26
CA ASP A 107 8.64 0.66 -2.11
C ASP A 107 8.12 -0.54 -1.28
N HIS A 108 9.02 -1.39 -0.80
CA HIS A 108 8.66 -2.58 -0.01
C HIS A 108 7.98 -2.26 1.33
N HIS A 109 8.18 -1.06 1.89
CA HIS A 109 7.48 -0.58 3.09
C HIS A 109 6.06 -0.09 2.79
N ALA A 110 5.73 0.18 1.52
CA ALA A 110 4.36 0.50 1.15
C ALA A 110 3.47 -0.73 1.36
N GLN A 111 2.20 -0.48 1.67
CA GLN A 111 1.21 -1.53 1.81
C GLN A 111 1.14 -2.38 0.53
N TYR A 112 1.09 -3.70 0.69
CA TYR A 112 1.12 -4.66 -0.42
C TYR A 112 0.11 -4.32 -1.53
N GLU A 113 -1.13 -4.01 -1.17
CA GLU A 113 -2.19 -3.78 -2.15
C GLU A 113 -1.88 -2.62 -3.10
N ILE A 114 -1.38 -1.47 -2.60
CA ILE A 114 -1.02 -0.35 -3.47
C ILE A 114 0.26 -0.62 -4.25
N ARG A 115 1.15 -1.44 -3.69
CA ARG A 115 2.39 -1.85 -4.36
C ARG A 115 2.13 -2.66 -5.61
N VAL A 116 1.19 -3.60 -5.59
CA VAL A 116 0.81 -4.39 -6.78
C VAL A 116 0.32 -3.49 -7.93
N TYR A 117 -0.45 -2.44 -7.63
CA TYR A 117 -0.84 -1.44 -8.63
C TYR A 117 0.38 -0.66 -9.15
N ALA A 118 1.27 -0.22 -8.26
CA ALA A 118 2.47 0.53 -8.63
C ALA A 118 3.43 -0.32 -9.49
N GLU A 119 3.65 -1.58 -9.15
CA GLU A 119 4.48 -2.52 -9.92
C GLU A 119 3.91 -2.70 -11.34
N THR A 120 2.59 -2.90 -11.47
CA THR A 120 1.94 -2.99 -12.79
C THR A 120 2.09 -1.68 -13.58
N MET A 121 1.95 -0.53 -12.93
CA MET A 121 2.19 0.77 -13.55
C MET A 121 3.65 0.94 -13.99
N CYS A 122 4.61 0.45 -13.22
CA CYS A 122 6.02 0.47 -13.57
C CYS A 122 6.27 -0.27 -14.89
N GLU A 123 5.73 -1.49 -15.06
CA GLU A 123 5.87 -2.24 -16.31
C GLU A 123 5.28 -1.48 -17.50
N ILE A 124 4.09 -0.89 -17.35
CA ILE A 124 3.47 -0.08 -18.41
C ILE A 124 4.32 1.14 -18.78
N VAL A 125 4.88 1.84 -17.78
CA VAL A 125 5.71 3.03 -18.00
C VAL A 125 7.07 2.66 -18.61
N LYS A 126 7.64 1.53 -18.22
CA LYS A 126 8.86 0.97 -18.78
C LYS A 126 8.70 0.68 -20.28
N ASP A 127 7.58 0.10 -20.66
CA ASP A 127 7.25 -0.16 -22.06
C ASP A 127 6.96 1.14 -22.85
N TRP A 128 6.32 2.13 -22.20
CA TRP A 128 5.89 3.37 -22.87
C TRP A 128 7.03 4.39 -23.06
N VAL A 129 7.88 4.59 -22.05
CA VAL A 129 8.94 5.62 -22.03
C VAL A 129 10.26 5.04 -21.49
N PRO A 130 10.87 4.07 -22.18
CA PRO A 130 11.96 3.24 -21.65
C PRO A 130 13.18 4.04 -21.20
N ALA A 131 13.64 5.03 -21.98
CA ALA A 131 14.82 5.83 -21.61
C ALA A 131 14.60 6.67 -20.34
N ALA A 132 13.38 7.16 -20.12
CA ALA A 132 13.05 7.90 -18.91
C ALA A 132 12.88 6.96 -17.71
N TYR A 133 12.31 5.77 -17.93
CA TYR A 133 12.16 4.75 -16.91
C TYR A 133 13.52 4.19 -16.45
N GLU A 134 14.46 3.94 -17.38
CA GLU A 134 15.83 3.49 -17.05
C GLU A 134 16.54 4.49 -16.13
N ALA A 135 16.50 5.79 -16.47
CA ALA A 135 17.03 6.84 -15.60
C ALA A 135 16.28 6.92 -14.25
N PHE A 136 14.97 6.69 -14.24
CA PHE A 136 14.20 6.64 -13.00
C PHE A 136 14.62 5.45 -12.12
N GLU A 137 14.81 4.28 -12.71
CA GLU A 137 15.23 3.06 -12.02
C GLU A 137 16.61 3.26 -11.38
N ASP A 138 17.59 3.71 -12.15
CA ASP A 138 18.97 3.92 -11.70
C ASP A 138 19.09 4.99 -10.60
N TYR A 139 18.47 6.16 -10.81
CA TYR A 139 18.74 7.33 -9.97
C TYR A 139 17.69 7.54 -8.87
N ARG A 140 16.51 6.91 -8.94
CA ARG A 140 15.40 7.15 -7.99
C ARG A 140 14.88 5.91 -7.29
N LEU A 141 14.72 4.77 -7.97
CA LEU A 141 14.28 3.53 -7.33
C LEU A 141 15.45 2.81 -6.64
N GLY A 142 16.57 2.62 -7.34
CA GLY A 142 17.78 2.02 -6.79
C GLY A 142 18.70 2.99 -6.04
N GLY A 143 18.48 4.30 -6.23
CA GLY A 143 19.31 5.35 -5.64
C GLY A 143 19.09 5.51 -4.13
N GLN A 144 20.20 5.57 -3.38
CA GLN A 144 20.19 5.84 -1.94
C GLN A 144 20.71 7.26 -1.66
N THR A 145 20.04 7.98 -0.76
CA THR A 145 20.48 9.31 -0.34
C THR A 145 21.26 9.19 0.97
N LEU A 146 22.53 9.61 0.95
CA LEU A 146 23.35 9.69 2.16
C LEU A 146 23.33 11.12 2.71
N SER A 147 23.15 11.26 4.03
CA SER A 147 23.32 12.54 4.71
C SER A 147 24.79 13.02 4.65
N GLY A 148 25.04 14.31 4.89
CA GLY A 148 26.42 14.83 4.91
C GLY A 148 27.32 14.06 5.89
N LYS A 149 26.81 13.75 7.08
CA LYS A 149 27.50 12.91 8.08
C LYS A 149 27.78 11.50 7.56
N ALA A 150 26.84 10.90 6.81
CA ALA A 150 27.03 9.57 6.22
C ALA A 150 28.14 9.57 5.18
N VAL A 151 28.22 10.61 4.36
CA VAL A 151 29.32 10.78 3.41
C VAL A 151 30.66 10.95 4.14
N GLU A 152 30.71 11.67 5.26
CA GLU A 152 31.94 11.82 6.06
C GLU A 152 32.39 10.50 6.69
N VAL A 153 31.48 9.77 7.32
CA VAL A 153 31.75 8.43 7.87
C VAL A 153 32.26 7.50 6.79
N LEU A 154 31.62 7.52 5.62
CA LEU A 154 31.99 6.70 4.48
C LEU A 154 33.43 6.99 4.03
N LYS A 155 33.80 8.26 3.87
CA LYS A 155 35.16 8.68 3.51
C LYS A 155 36.20 8.17 4.52
N ARG A 156 35.93 8.32 5.82
CA ARG A 156 36.82 7.86 6.89
C ARG A 156 37.01 6.34 6.86
N ARG A 157 35.92 5.59 6.69
CA ARG A 157 35.99 4.12 6.56
C ARG A 157 36.75 3.68 5.32
N LEU A 158 36.55 4.33 4.17
CA LEU A 158 37.32 4.05 2.95
C LEU A 158 38.82 4.36 3.10
N ALA A 159 39.18 5.27 4.00
CA ALA A 159 40.57 5.55 4.38
C ALA A 159 41.15 4.52 5.39
N GLY A 160 40.38 3.51 5.78
CA GLY A 160 40.79 2.47 6.73
C GLY A 160 40.51 2.77 8.20
N GLU A 161 39.82 3.87 8.52
CA GLU A 161 39.46 4.19 9.90
C GLU A 161 38.30 3.32 10.41
N THR A 162 38.40 2.88 11.66
CA THR A 162 37.26 2.26 12.36
C THR A 162 36.36 3.34 12.92
N VAL A 163 35.18 3.53 12.31
CA VAL A 163 34.15 4.46 12.79
C VAL A 163 33.00 3.69 13.44
N THR A 164 32.67 4.08 14.67
CA THR A 164 31.58 3.53 15.50
C THR A 164 30.41 4.50 15.56
N GLN A 165 29.27 4.07 16.10
CA GLN A 165 28.11 4.96 16.25
C GLN A 165 28.47 6.19 17.09
N GLU A 166 29.21 6.00 18.17
CA GLU A 166 29.64 7.03 19.11
C GLU A 166 30.61 8.03 18.46
N THR A 167 31.44 7.57 17.53
CA THR A 167 32.47 8.39 16.85
C THR A 167 32.04 8.93 15.48
N SER A 168 30.80 8.65 15.08
CA SER A 168 30.22 9.07 13.79
C SER A 168 29.58 10.45 13.81
N GLY A 169 29.19 10.95 14.98
CA GLY A 169 28.37 12.16 15.11
C GLY A 169 26.90 11.99 14.67
N MET A 170 26.47 10.77 14.32
CA MET A 170 25.09 10.42 14.00
C MET A 170 24.30 10.04 15.26
N SER A 171 23.01 10.35 15.25
CA SER A 171 22.06 9.75 16.19
C SER A 171 21.97 8.23 15.98
N LYS A 172 21.40 7.51 16.96
CA LYS A 172 21.20 6.06 16.84
C LYS A 172 20.31 5.67 15.64
N GLY A 173 19.37 6.52 15.27
CA GLY A 173 18.49 6.32 14.11
C GLY A 173 19.25 6.48 12.79
N GLU A 174 19.91 7.62 12.61
CA GLU A 174 20.73 7.90 11.42
C GLU A 174 21.83 6.85 11.22
N TRP A 175 22.48 6.39 12.31
CA TRP A 175 23.49 5.34 12.24
C TRP A 175 22.89 4.01 11.77
N ARG A 176 21.70 3.65 12.24
CA ARG A 176 21.01 2.42 11.83
C ARG A 176 20.62 2.47 10.35
N GLU A 177 20.14 3.61 9.87
CA GLU A 177 19.83 3.82 8.46
C GLU A 177 21.09 3.74 7.60
N PHE A 178 22.18 4.39 8.03
CA PHE A 178 23.47 4.35 7.33
C PHE A 178 24.03 2.92 7.19
N VAL A 179 24.06 2.17 8.29
CA VAL A 179 24.48 0.75 8.31
C VAL A 179 23.52 -0.11 7.49
N GLY A 180 22.22 0.17 7.52
CA GLY A 180 21.24 -0.54 6.69
C GLY A 180 21.46 -0.39 5.18
N VAL A 181 22.00 0.76 4.75
CA VAL A 181 22.31 1.04 3.34
C VAL A 181 23.68 0.47 2.93
N TRP A 182 24.68 0.58 3.81
CA TRP A 182 26.07 0.27 3.48
C TRP A 182 26.51 -1.16 3.84
N GLY A 183 25.84 -1.82 4.80
CA GLY A 183 26.29 -3.05 5.47
C GLY A 183 27.09 -2.77 6.74
#